data_AF-M1CPE6-F1
#
_entry.id   AF-M1CPE6-F1
#
_cell.length_a   1.000
_cell.length_b   1.000
_cell.length_c   1.000
_cell.angle_alpha   90.00
_cell.angle_beta   90.00
_cell.angle_gamma   90.00
#
_symmetry.space_group_name_H-M   'P 1'
#
loop_
_entity.id
_entity.type
_entity.pdbx_description
1 polymer ?
#
loop_
_entity_poly.entity_id
_entity_poly.type
_entity_poly.pdbx_seq_one_letter_code
_entity_poly.pdbx_strand_id
1 'polypeptide(L)'
;MEMTFGGRYIIMMMALFSIYTGFIYNEFFSVPFEIFGQSAYGCHDPSCRDATITGLIKVRDAYPFGVDPKWHGSRSELPFLNSLKMKMSILLGVAQMNLGIILSYFNAKFFQNNVNVW
;
A
#
# COMPACT_ATOMS: atom_id res chain seq x y z
N MET A 1 19.59 -18.67 -18.82
CA MET A 1 18.30 -19.36 -18.56
C MET A 1 18.31 -20.16 -17.27
N GLU A 2 19.46 -20.63 -16.76
CA GLU A 2 19.49 -21.43 -15.52
C GLU A 2 19.05 -20.64 -14.27
N MET A 3 19.50 -19.39 -14.11
CA MET A 3 19.09 -18.57 -12.95
C MET A 3 17.59 -18.24 -12.94
N THR A 4 17.00 -17.93 -14.10
CA THR A 4 15.57 -17.65 -14.21
C THR A 4 14.71 -18.90 -14.02
N PHE A 5 15.16 -20.05 -14.50
CA PHE A 5 14.45 -21.32 -14.30
C PHE A 5 14.55 -21.83 -12.84
N GLY A 6 15.69 -21.61 -12.17
CA GLY A 6 15.88 -21.88 -10.75
C GLY A 6 15.00 -21.00 -9.86
N GLY A 7 14.86 -19.73 -10.20
CA GLY A 7 14.07 -18.74 -9.46
C GLY A 7 12.58 -18.69 -9.77
N ARG A 8 12.03 -19.65 -10.54
CA ARG A 8 10.64 -19.61 -11.05
C ARG A 8 9.57 -19.35 -9.97
N TYR A 9 9.73 -19.93 -8.77
CA TYR A 9 8.79 -19.73 -7.67
C TYR A 9 8.93 -18.36 -7.02
N ILE A 10 10.14 -17.80 -6.97
CA ILE A 10 10.39 -16.46 -6.46
C ILE A 10 9.73 -15.44 -7.39
N ILE A 11 9.89 -15.58 -8.70
CA ILE A 11 9.26 -14.71 -9.71
C ILE A 11 7.73 -14.80 -9.61
N MET A 12 7.18 -16.01 -9.45
CA MET A 12 5.74 -16.19 -9.25
C MET A 12 5.23 -15.50 -7.99
N MET A 13 5.92 -15.63 -6.85
CA MET A 13 5.53 -14.93 -5.61
C MET A 13 5.67 -13.42 -5.74
N MET A 14 6.76 -12.91 -6.34
CA MET A 14 6.92 -11.47 -6.59
C MET A 14 5.79 -10.92 -7.46
N ALA A 15 5.37 -11.66 -8.49
CA ALA A 15 4.24 -11.27 -9.34
C ALA A 15 2.92 -11.21 -8.57
N LEU A 16 2.61 -12.23 -7.75
CA LEU A 16 1.38 -12.26 -6.94
C LEU A 16 1.33 -11.11 -5.93
N PHE A 17 2.42 -10.84 -5.21
CA PHE A 17 2.47 -9.72 -4.26
C PHE A 17 2.43 -8.36 -4.96
N SER A 18 3.03 -8.23 -6.14
CA SER A 18 2.93 -7.01 -6.97
C SER A 18 1.50 -6.74 -7.45
N ILE A 19 0.76 -7.79 -7.84
CA ILE A 19 -0.66 -7.66 -8.20
C ILE A 19 -1.47 -7.20 -6.98
N TYR A 20 -1.24 -7.79 -5.81
CA TYR A 20 -1.92 -7.38 -4.58
C TYR A 20 -1.65 -5.92 -4.20
N THR A 21 -0.40 -5.46 -4.25
CA THR A 21 -0.07 -4.06 -3.98
C THR A 21 -0.65 -3.12 -5.04
N GLY A 22 -0.68 -3.52 -6.31
CA GLY A 22 -1.36 -2.80 -7.38
C GLY A 22 -2.85 -2.59 -7.11
N PHE A 23 -3.53 -3.61 -6.58
CA PHE A 23 -4.93 -3.48 -6.14
C PHE A 23 -5.11 -2.55 -4.94
N ILE A 24 -4.18 -2.53 -3.98
CA ILE A 24 -4.20 -1.58 -2.85
C ILE A 24 -4.07 -0.14 -3.35
N TYR A 25 -3.12 0.13 -4.26
CA TYR A 25 -2.97 1.45 -4.85
C TYR A 25 -4.09 1.80 -5.84
N ASN A 26 -4.85 0.80 -6.29
CA ASN A 26 -5.90 0.94 -7.30
C ASN A 26 -5.37 1.58 -8.60
N GLU A 27 -4.17 1.16 -9.02
CA GLU A 27 -3.52 1.62 -10.24
C GLU A 27 -3.23 0.41 -11.14
N PHE A 28 -3.87 0.36 -12.31
CA PHE A 28 -3.60 -0.65 -13.33
C PHE A 28 -3.22 0.05 -14.64
N PHE A 29 -1.98 -0.10 -15.08
CA PHE A 29 -1.39 0.67 -16.19
C PHE A 29 -1.58 2.20 -16.05
N SER A 30 -1.45 2.71 -14.83
CA SER A 30 -1.69 4.13 -14.48
C SER A 30 -3.13 4.62 -14.71
N VAL A 31 -4.10 3.70 -14.81
CA VAL A 31 -5.54 4.03 -14.87
C VAL A 31 -6.22 3.51 -13.61
N PRO A 32 -6.99 4.36 -12.90
CA PRO A 32 -7.74 3.95 -11.71
C PRO A 32 -9.06 3.27 -12.09
N PHE A 33 -9.49 2.28 -11.29
CA PHE A 33 -10.75 1.56 -11.53
C PHE A 33 -11.74 1.72 -10.36
N GLU A 34 -13.02 2.00 -10.67
CA GLU A 34 -14.10 2.11 -9.69
C GLU A 34 -14.71 0.73 -9.34
N ILE A 35 -13.88 -0.22 -8.88
CA ILE A 35 -14.29 -1.63 -8.72
C ILE A 35 -15.21 -1.87 -7.50
N PHE A 36 -15.03 -1.12 -6.40
CA PHE A 36 -15.63 -1.43 -5.09
C PHE A 36 -16.72 -0.45 -4.64
N GLY A 37 -17.21 0.43 -5.52
CA GLY A 37 -18.37 1.29 -5.26
C GLY A 37 -18.13 2.75 -5.63
N GLN A 38 -19.05 3.64 -5.23
CA GLN A 38 -18.87 5.07 -5.51
C GLN A 38 -17.83 5.68 -4.56
N SER A 39 -16.94 6.49 -5.13
CA SER A 39 -15.93 7.29 -4.45
C SER A 39 -16.48 8.08 -3.24
N ALA A 40 -15.64 8.21 -2.21
CA ALA A 40 -15.87 9.01 -1.01
C ALA A 40 -15.88 10.52 -1.31
N TYR A 41 -15.18 10.91 -2.38
CA TYR A 41 -14.96 12.28 -2.77
C TYR A 41 -15.89 12.73 -3.91
N GLY A 42 -16.31 14.00 -3.89
CA GLY A 42 -17.20 14.61 -4.87
C GLY A 42 -16.76 16.02 -5.26
N CYS A 43 -17.18 16.44 -6.45
CA CYS A 43 -17.00 17.80 -6.94
C CYS A 43 -18.08 18.73 -6.38
N HIS A 44 -17.71 19.97 -6.09
CA HIS A 44 -18.65 21.00 -5.63
C HIS A 44 -19.62 21.42 -6.75
N ASP A 45 -19.12 21.51 -7.98
CA ASP A 45 -19.88 21.89 -9.18
C ASP A 45 -20.07 20.71 -10.16
N PRO A 46 -21.19 20.69 -10.93
CA PRO A 46 -21.45 19.67 -11.95
C PRO A 46 -20.45 19.69 -13.12
N SER A 47 -19.71 20.80 -13.28
CA SER A 47 -18.63 20.94 -14.27
C SER A 47 -17.29 20.34 -13.82
N CYS A 48 -17.12 19.99 -12.54
CA CYS A 48 -15.94 19.35 -11.94
C CYS A 48 -14.58 19.98 -12.33
N ARG A 49 -14.57 21.27 -12.73
CA ARG A 49 -13.36 22.06 -13.03
C ARG A 49 -12.53 22.37 -11.79
N ASP A 50 -13.14 22.27 -10.62
CA ASP A 50 -12.58 22.62 -9.33
C ASP A 50 -11.72 21.52 -8.69
N ALA A 51 -11.75 20.29 -9.22
CA ALA A 51 -10.89 19.19 -8.75
C ALA A 51 -9.39 19.51 -8.89
N THR A 52 -9.03 20.37 -9.85
CA THR A 52 -7.65 20.85 -10.08
C THR A 52 -7.32 22.11 -9.28
N ILE A 53 -8.29 22.89 -8.80
CA ILE A 53 -8.07 24.24 -8.25
C ILE A 53 -8.29 24.27 -6.73
N THR A 54 -9.47 23.87 -6.26
CA THR A 54 -9.95 23.98 -4.87
C THR A 54 -9.89 22.65 -4.11
N GLY A 55 -9.81 21.53 -4.81
CA GLY A 55 -9.65 20.19 -4.23
C GLY A 55 -10.99 19.47 -4.02
N LEU A 56 -10.92 18.18 -3.68
CA LEU A 56 -12.09 17.31 -3.55
C LEU A 56 -12.73 17.42 -2.15
N ILE A 57 -14.07 17.46 -2.09
CA ILE A 57 -14.83 17.48 -0.83
C ILE A 57 -15.22 16.05 -0.48
N LYS A 58 -15.11 15.68 0.81
CA LYS A 58 -15.61 14.39 1.30
C LYS A 58 -17.13 14.45 1.40
N VAL A 59 -17.81 13.65 0.57
CA VAL A 59 -19.28 13.60 0.51
C VAL A 59 -19.81 12.29 1.10
N ARG A 60 -19.02 11.20 1.02
CA ARG A 60 -19.43 9.85 1.43
C ARG A 60 -18.36 9.21 2.34
N ASP A 61 -18.67 8.01 2.82
CA ASP A 61 -17.75 7.20 3.61
C ASP A 61 -16.53 6.75 2.82
N ALA A 62 -15.47 6.40 3.53
CA ALA A 62 -14.20 5.98 2.94
C ALA A 62 -14.40 4.79 2.00
N TYR A 63 -13.65 4.78 0.90
CA TYR A 63 -13.68 3.71 -0.08
C TYR A 63 -13.33 2.37 0.59
N PRO A 64 -14.12 1.31 0.39
CA PRO A 64 -14.06 0.10 1.22
C PRO A 64 -12.77 -0.71 1.03
N PHE A 65 -12.12 -0.60 -0.14
CA PHE A 65 -10.86 -1.31 -0.40
C PHE A 65 -9.97 -0.55 -1.38
N GLY A 66 -8.72 -0.30 -0.98
CA GLY A 66 -7.73 0.40 -1.80
C GLY A 66 -7.87 1.93 -1.77
N VAL A 67 -7.07 2.60 -2.60
CA VAL A 67 -7.14 4.06 -2.76
C VAL A 67 -8.34 4.43 -3.64
N ASP A 68 -9.03 5.51 -3.25
CA ASP A 68 -10.19 6.01 -3.97
C ASP A 68 -9.78 6.49 -5.40
N PRO A 69 -10.43 5.99 -6.47
CA PRO A 69 -10.15 6.35 -7.87
C PRO A 69 -10.12 7.85 -8.15
N LYS A 70 -10.97 8.64 -7.47
CA LYS A 70 -11.12 10.06 -7.77
C LYS A 70 -9.94 10.91 -7.34
N TRP A 71 -9.01 10.37 -6.55
CA TRP A 71 -7.77 11.09 -6.26
C TRP A 71 -6.89 11.26 -7.48
N HIS A 72 -7.02 10.39 -8.49
CA HIS A 72 -6.24 10.47 -9.72
C HIS A 72 -6.62 11.73 -10.53
N GLY A 73 -5.64 12.59 -10.81
CA GLY A 73 -5.85 13.87 -11.51
C GLY A 73 -6.30 15.02 -10.61
N SER A 74 -6.36 14.83 -9.30
CA SER A 74 -6.66 15.91 -8.34
C SER A 74 -5.39 16.67 -7.93
N ARG A 75 -5.52 17.97 -7.58
CA ARG A 75 -4.39 18.78 -7.09
C ARG A 75 -3.68 18.18 -5.87
N SER A 76 -4.46 17.49 -5.03
CA SER A 76 -4.05 16.91 -3.76
C SER A 76 -3.57 15.45 -3.86
N GLU A 77 -3.52 14.86 -5.05
CA GLU A 77 -3.08 13.48 -5.29
C GLU A 77 -1.66 13.24 -4.78
N LEU A 78 -0.70 14.00 -5.30
CA LEU A 78 0.73 13.87 -4.99
C LEU A 78 1.03 14.04 -3.48
N PRO A 79 0.57 15.10 -2.79
CA PRO A 79 0.84 15.23 -1.35
C PRO A 79 0.17 14.15 -0.51
N PHE A 80 -1.01 13.65 -0.90
CA PHE A 80 -1.70 12.57 -0.20
C PHE A 80 -0.98 11.23 -0.39
N LEU A 81 -0.72 10.82 -1.64
CA LEU A 81 -0.06 9.55 -1.96
C LEU A 81 1.37 9.50 -1.40
N ASN A 82 2.10 10.61 -1.41
CA ASN A 82 3.43 10.67 -0.82
C ASN A 82 3.39 10.44 0.70
N SER A 83 2.46 11.10 1.40
CA SER A 83 2.26 10.91 2.83
C SER A 83 1.83 9.47 3.18
N LEU A 84 0.97 8.87 2.35
CA LEU A 84 0.54 7.47 2.48
C LEU A 84 1.71 6.51 2.31
N LYS A 85 2.50 6.68 1.24
CA LYS A 85 3.69 5.84 0.95
C LYS A 85 4.72 5.92 2.08
N MET A 86 4.96 7.12 2.62
CA MET A 86 5.89 7.30 3.75
C MET A 86 5.41 6.55 5.00
N LYS A 87 4.15 6.73 5.40
CA LYS A 87 3.60 6.05 6.58
C LYS A 87 3.58 4.54 6.42
N MET A 88 3.23 4.05 5.24
CA MET A 88 3.23 2.62 4.93
C MET A 88 4.64 2.02 5.00
N SER A 89 5.65 2.71 4.47
CA SER A 89 7.05 2.29 4.54
C SER A 89 7.54 2.15 5.99
N ILE A 90 7.21 3.13 6.85
CA ILE A 90 7.57 3.09 8.27
C ILE A 90 6.93 1.89 8.98
N LEU A 91 5.63 1.64 8.75
CA LEU A 91 4.93 0.51 9.36
C LEU A 91 5.51 -0.84 8.93
N LEU A 92 5.78 -1.01 7.64
CA LEU A 92 6.40 -2.23 7.12
C LEU A 92 7.81 -2.45 7.67
N GLY A 93 8.62 -1.38 7.76
CA GLY A 93 9.96 -1.44 8.33
C GLY A 93 9.95 -1.85 9.81
N VAL A 94 9.08 -1.25 10.62
CA VAL A 94 8.93 -1.60 12.03
C VAL A 94 8.44 -3.05 12.18
N ALA A 95 7.49 -3.50 11.35
CA ALA A 95 7.04 -4.90 11.36
C ALA A 95 8.18 -5.88 11.03
N GLN A 96 9.00 -5.59 10.01
CA GLN A 96 10.14 -6.42 9.63
C GLN A 96 11.21 -6.48 10.73
N MET A 97 11.54 -5.35 11.35
CA MET A 97 12.52 -5.31 12.44
C MET A 97 12.05 -6.11 13.66
N ASN A 98 10.76 -6.00 14.03
CA ASN A 98 10.18 -6.78 15.13
C ASN A 98 10.22 -8.28 14.86
N LEU A 99 9.98 -8.72 13.62
CA LEU A 99 10.11 -10.12 13.23
C LEU A 99 11.53 -10.64 13.48
N GLY A 100 12.56 -9.84 13.16
CA GLY A 100 13.96 -10.16 13.46
C GLY A 100 14.24 -10.33 14.95
N ILE A 101 13.70 -9.45 15.80
CA ILE A 101 13.84 -9.53 17.27
C ILE A 101 13.16 -10.81 17.80
N ILE A 102 11.96 -11.13 17.30
CA ILE A 102 11.22 -12.35 17.69
C ILE A 102 12.01 -13.62 17.30
N LEU A 103 12.64 -13.65 16.12
CA LEU A 103 13.50 -14.76 15.71
C LEU A 103 14.73 -14.90 16.63
N SER A 104 15.37 -13.79 17.00
CA SER A 104 16.49 -13.79 17.95
C SER A 104 16.07 -14.35 19.32
N TYR A 105 14.87 -13.99 19.79
CA TYR A 105 14.29 -14.55 21.01
C TYR A 105 14.08 -16.07 20.91
N PHE A 106 13.52 -16.56 19.81
CA PHE A 106 13.34 -18.01 19.61
C PHE A 106 14.69 -18.75 19.56
N ASN A 107 15.72 -18.13 18.98
CA ASN A 107 17.07 -18.67 18.96
C ASN A 107 17.67 -18.78 20.37
N ALA A 108 17.56 -17.73 21.18
CA ALA A 108 18.05 -17.73 22.57
C ALA A 108 17.33 -18.78 23.44
N LYS A 109 16.02 -18.96 23.22
CA LYS A 109 15.23 -20.00 23.89
C LYS A 109 15.64 -21.42 23.48
N PHE A 110 15.91 -21.65 22.20
CA PHE A 110 16.37 -22.96 21.69
C PHE A 110 17.71 -23.36 22.29
N PHE A 111 18.66 -22.43 22.38
CA PHE A 111 19.99 -22.65 22.96
C PHE A 111 20.03 -22.55 24.50
N GLN A 112 18.89 -22.36 25.17
CA GLN A 112 18.77 -22.25 26.64
C GLN A 112 19.69 -21.20 27.28
N ASN A 113 20.10 -20.18 26.51
CA ASN A 113 20.99 -19.12 26.98
C ASN A 113 20.15 -17.99 27.62
N ASN A 114 19.73 -18.23 28.86
CA ASN A 114 18.88 -17.29 29.63
C ASN A 114 19.53 -15.91 29.85
N VAL A 115 20.86 -15.80 29.74
CA VAL A 115 21.60 -14.53 29.86
C VAL A 115 21.39 -13.63 28.62
N ASN A 116 21.08 -14.20 27.45
CA ASN A 116 20.81 -13.42 26.23
C ASN A 116 19.36 -12.92 26.13
N VAL A 117 18.48 -13.38 27.03
CA VAL A 117 17.05 -13.03 27.05
C VAL A 117 16.75 -11.91 28.07
N TRP A 118 17.61 -11.76 29.08
CA TRP A 118 17.47 -10.83 30.21
C TRP A 118 18.43 -9.65 30.06
#